data_AF-A0A6G1DEA9-F1
#
_entry.id   AF-A0A6G1DEA9-F1
#
_cell.length_a   1.000
_cell.length_b   1.000
_cell.length_c   1.000
_cell.angle_alpha   90.00
_cell.angle_beta   90.00
_cell.angle_gamma   90.00
#
_symmetry.space_group_name_H-M   'P 1'
#
loop_
_entity.id
_entity.type
_entity.pdbx_description
1 polymer ?
#
loop_
_entity_poly.entity_id
_entity_poly.type
_entity_poly.pdbx_seq_one_letter_code
_entity_poly.pdbx_strand_id
1 'polypeptide(L)'
;MGNKTSNSREDPQPPRCRHGRRLHCRRGPTAIIIRSWDPIEDINDPHVQKLGRWAVAERVRQAPIDAGLTFYRVTSGETQEFDGMNYRLALNTSSPIPGGGDEYLADTAQVLDQDWINSCKLVSFILGKQREILYQLKI
;
A
#
# COMPACT_ATOMS: atom_id res chain seq x y z
N MET A 1 20.51 -55.39 7.34
CA MET A 1 21.03 -54.59 6.20
C MET A 1 19.95 -53.60 5.78
N GLY A 2 20.27 -52.31 5.62
CA GLY A 2 19.31 -51.32 5.12
C GLY A 2 19.32 -50.00 5.90
N ASN A 3 20.29 -49.17 5.57
CA ASN A 3 20.71 -47.90 6.16
C ASN A 3 20.00 -46.70 5.52
N LYS A 4 19.80 -45.63 6.33
CA LYS A 4 19.72 -44.16 6.05
C LYS A 4 19.21 -43.73 4.66
N THR A 5 18.39 -42.69 4.48
CA THR A 5 18.67 -41.29 4.87
C THR A 5 17.45 -40.44 4.49
N SER A 6 17.06 -39.52 5.37
CA SER A 6 16.26 -38.34 5.03
C SER A 6 16.97 -37.53 3.94
N ASN A 7 16.25 -37.01 2.94
CA ASN A 7 16.77 -35.84 2.22
C ASN A 7 15.70 -34.84 1.84
N SER A 8 16.11 -33.60 2.09
CA SER A 8 15.36 -32.36 2.06
C SER A 8 14.96 -31.94 0.65
N ARG A 9 13.89 -31.15 0.58
CA ARG A 9 13.43 -30.41 -0.60
C ARG A 9 14.61 -29.64 -1.23
N GLU A 10 14.98 -30.02 -2.44
CA GLU A 10 15.90 -29.25 -3.26
C GLU A 10 15.13 -28.12 -3.97
N ASP A 11 15.51 -26.88 -3.67
CA ASP A 11 15.18 -25.72 -4.50
C ASP A 11 15.87 -25.86 -5.87
N PRO A 12 15.18 -25.61 -7.00
CA PRO A 12 15.81 -25.65 -8.31
C PRO A 12 16.78 -24.47 -8.48
N GLN A 13 18.08 -24.77 -8.41
CA GLN A 13 19.14 -23.80 -8.71
C GLN A 13 19.18 -23.48 -10.23
N PRO A 14 19.32 -22.21 -10.63
CA PRO A 14 19.52 -21.86 -12.03
C PRO A 14 20.89 -22.33 -12.56
N PRO A 15 21.03 -22.57 -13.88
CA PRO A 15 22.22 -23.19 -14.46
C PRO A 15 23.47 -22.32 -14.29
N ARG A 16 24.54 -22.93 -13.78
CA ARG A 16 25.85 -22.29 -13.61
C ARG A 16 26.54 -22.11 -14.96
N CYS A 17 26.81 -20.88 -15.35
CA CYS A 17 27.78 -20.59 -16.40
C CYS A 17 29.20 -20.90 -15.89
N ARG A 18 29.90 -21.81 -16.57
CA ARG A 18 31.37 -21.99 -16.47
C ARG A 18 32.03 -20.70 -16.96
N HIS A 19 33.13 -20.28 -16.31
CA HIS A 19 34.36 -19.64 -16.84
C HIS A 19 35.03 -18.70 -15.81
N GLY A 20 36.22 -19.11 -15.34
CA GLY A 20 37.43 -18.28 -15.20
C GLY A 20 37.45 -16.95 -14.43
N ARG A 21 38.30 -16.95 -13.39
CA ARG A 21 39.06 -15.83 -12.79
C ARG A 21 38.34 -14.91 -11.79
N ARG A 22 38.96 -14.84 -10.60
CA ARG A 22 38.66 -13.91 -9.49
C ARG A 22 38.68 -12.46 -9.97
N LEU A 23 37.54 -11.79 -9.82
CA LEU A 23 37.49 -10.38 -9.48
C LEU A 23 36.70 -10.29 -8.19
N HIS A 24 37.32 -9.71 -7.15
CA HIS A 24 36.59 -9.27 -5.98
C HIS A 24 35.67 -8.13 -6.43
N CYS A 25 34.41 -8.43 -6.71
CA CYS A 25 33.41 -7.39 -6.86
C CYS A 25 33.18 -6.79 -5.48
N ARG A 26 33.63 -5.55 -5.28
CA ARG A 26 33.02 -4.69 -4.27
C ARG A 26 31.51 -4.79 -4.50
N ARG A 27 30.74 -5.20 -3.48
CA ARG A 27 29.31 -4.94 -3.45
C ARG A 27 29.17 -3.43 -3.52
N GLY A 28 28.99 -2.91 -4.73
CA GLY A 28 28.49 -1.56 -4.92
C GLY A 28 27.14 -1.45 -4.21
N PRO A 29 26.72 -0.24 -3.81
CA PRO A 29 25.38 -0.04 -3.28
C PRO A 29 24.39 -0.69 -4.24
N THR A 30 23.56 -1.59 -3.71
CA THR A 30 22.44 -2.20 -4.42
C THR A 30 21.67 -1.04 -5.05
N ALA A 31 21.68 -0.95 -6.38
CA ALA A 31 20.86 0.03 -7.07
C ALA A 31 19.42 -0.23 -6.62
N ILE A 32 18.83 0.71 -5.88
CA ILE A 32 17.40 0.66 -5.61
C ILE A 32 16.75 0.83 -6.97
N ILE A 33 16.23 -0.27 -7.54
CA ILE A 33 15.38 -0.18 -8.72
C ILE A 33 14.07 0.44 -8.23
N ILE A 34 14.00 1.78 -8.30
CA ILE A 34 12.74 2.49 -8.14
C ILE A 34 11.96 2.19 -9.41
N ARG A 35 10.98 1.29 -9.30
CA ARG A 35 10.08 0.98 -10.41
C ARG A 35 9.20 2.20 -10.67
N SER A 36 8.70 2.34 -11.89
CA SER A 36 7.79 3.45 -12.20
C SER A 36 6.42 3.18 -11.55
N TRP A 37 5.66 4.26 -11.35
CA TRP A 37 4.25 4.15 -11.03
C TRP A 37 3.48 3.98 -12.33
N ASP A 38 2.61 2.98 -12.37
CA ASP A 38 1.77 2.66 -13.52
C ASP A 38 0.29 2.94 -13.17
N PRO A 39 -0.50 3.55 -14.05
CA PRO A 39 -1.90 3.84 -13.77
C PRO A 39 -2.72 2.55 -13.60
N ILE A 40 -3.68 2.56 -12.68
CA ILE A 40 -4.65 1.47 -12.52
C ILE A 40 -5.66 1.56 -13.68
N GLU A 41 -5.77 0.50 -14.48
CA GLU A 41 -6.66 0.46 -15.65
C GLU A 41 -8.14 0.32 -15.25
N ASP A 42 -8.46 -0.64 -14.38
CA ASP A 42 -9.82 -0.84 -13.87
C ASP A 42 -9.94 -0.35 -12.43
N ILE A 43 -10.40 0.88 -12.27
CA ILE A 43 -10.62 1.44 -10.93
C ILE A 43 -11.80 0.78 -10.20
N ASN A 44 -12.70 0.09 -10.92
CA ASN A 44 -13.83 -0.60 -10.35
C ASN A 44 -13.49 -2.05 -9.97
N ASP A 45 -12.23 -2.48 -10.16
CA ASP A 45 -11.76 -3.78 -9.68
C ASP A 45 -12.14 -3.94 -8.20
N PRO A 46 -12.85 -5.01 -7.81
CA PRO A 46 -13.28 -5.23 -6.44
C PRO A 46 -12.12 -5.24 -5.42
N HIS A 47 -10.93 -5.67 -5.82
CA HIS A 47 -9.72 -5.64 -4.99
C HIS A 47 -9.28 -4.20 -4.73
N VAL A 48 -9.23 -3.35 -5.76
CA VAL A 48 -8.88 -1.93 -5.62
C VAL A 48 -9.87 -1.20 -4.70
N GLN A 49 -11.17 -1.44 -4.88
CA GLN A 49 -12.20 -0.86 -4.01
C GLN A 49 -12.09 -1.38 -2.57
N LYS A 50 -11.73 -2.65 -2.38
CA LYS A 50 -11.48 -3.26 -1.06
C LYS A 50 -10.29 -2.62 -0.36
N LEU A 51 -9.19 -2.36 -1.09
CA LEU A 51 -8.01 -1.67 -0.56
C LEU A 51 -8.34 -0.24 -0.13
N GLY A 52 -9.12 0.49 -0.93
CA GLY A 52 -9.61 1.84 -0.57
C GLY A 52 -10.45 1.83 0.71
N ARG A 53 -11.40 0.90 0.82
CA ARG A 53 -12.22 0.74 2.04
C ARG A 53 -11.37 0.38 3.26
N TRP A 54 -10.42 -0.54 3.09
CA TRP A 54 -9.50 -0.95 4.15
C TRP A 54 -8.63 0.23 4.62
N ALA A 55 -8.13 1.06 3.71
CA ALA A 55 -7.31 2.21 4.04
C ALA A 55 -8.03 3.25 4.91
N VAL A 56 -9.30 3.53 4.59
CA VAL A 56 -10.14 4.44 5.40
C VAL A 56 -10.41 3.86 6.78
N ALA A 57 -10.77 2.57 6.87
CA ALA A 57 -10.99 1.91 8.15
C ALA A 57 -9.73 1.91 9.02
N GLU A 58 -8.57 1.64 8.42
CA GLU A 58 -7.29 1.66 9.12
C GLU A 58 -6.91 3.09 9.56
N ARG A 59 -7.20 4.11 8.75
CA ARG A 59 -7.00 5.51 9.14
C ARG A 59 -7.84 5.88 10.36
N VAL A 60 -9.12 5.55 10.35
CA VAL A 60 -10.05 5.76 11.49
C VAL A 60 -9.53 5.05 12.74
N ARG A 61 -9.05 3.81 12.59
CA ARG A 61 -8.47 3.03 13.69
C ARG A 61 -7.21 3.68 14.27
N GLN A 62 -6.36 4.28 13.43
CA GLN A 62 -5.11 4.92 13.83
C GLN A 62 -5.29 6.35 14.38
N ALA A 63 -6.34 7.07 13.96
CA ALA A 63 -6.54 8.49 14.27
C ALA A 63 -7.97 8.78 14.77
N PRO A 64 -8.18 8.88 16.10
CA PRO A 64 -9.51 9.13 16.67
C PRO A 64 -10.17 10.44 16.21
N ILE A 65 -9.39 11.44 15.80
CA ILE A 65 -9.89 12.71 15.25
C ILE A 65 -10.64 12.53 13.92
N ASP A 66 -10.42 11.40 13.24
CA ASP A 66 -11.04 11.08 11.95
C ASP A 66 -12.14 10.02 12.10
N ALA A 67 -12.65 9.76 13.32
CA ALA A 67 -13.62 8.68 13.58
C ALA A 67 -14.93 8.75 12.78
N GLY A 68 -15.28 9.91 12.22
CA GLY A 68 -16.44 10.09 11.34
C GLY A 68 -16.17 9.83 9.86
N LEU A 69 -14.92 9.57 9.47
CA LEU A 69 -14.55 9.38 8.07
C LEU A 69 -15.12 8.06 7.52
N THR A 70 -15.87 8.14 6.44
CA THR A 70 -16.53 7.01 5.78
C THR A 70 -16.04 6.87 4.35
N PHE A 71 -15.75 5.65 3.91
CA PHE A 71 -15.32 5.37 2.54
C PHE A 71 -16.50 5.46 1.56
N TYR A 72 -16.33 6.19 0.46
CA TYR A 72 -17.29 6.22 -0.64
C TYR A 72 -16.85 5.35 -1.82
N ARG A 73 -15.75 5.71 -2.48
CA ARG A 73 -15.15 4.92 -3.59
C ARG A 73 -13.72 5.33 -3.87
N VAL A 74 -12.95 4.47 -4.52
CA VAL A 74 -11.73 4.86 -5.23
C VAL A 74 -12.11 5.53 -6.55
N THR A 75 -11.46 6.64 -6.91
CA THR A 75 -11.72 7.44 -8.11
C THR A 75 -10.61 7.37 -9.15
N SER A 76 -9.37 7.16 -8.74
CA SER A 76 -8.22 6.86 -9.59
C SER A 76 -7.07 6.29 -8.76
N GLY A 77 -6.01 5.83 -9.41
CA GLY A 77 -4.81 5.45 -8.70
C GLY A 77 -3.70 4.94 -9.58
N GLU A 78 -2.57 4.67 -8.94
CA GLU A 78 -1.36 4.16 -9.54
C GLU A 78 -0.84 2.96 -8.71
N THR A 79 -0.16 2.04 -9.36
CA THR A 79 0.50 0.88 -8.75
C THR A 79 1.99 0.91 -9.01
N GLN A 80 2.76 0.31 -8.10
CA GLN A 80 4.20 0.11 -8.27
C GLN A 80 4.57 -1.24 -7.64
N GLU A 81 5.25 -2.08 -8.42
CA GLU A 81 5.89 -3.29 -7.87
C GLU A 81 7.01 -2.89 -6.89
N PHE A 82 6.99 -3.51 -5.71
CA PHE A 82 8.03 -3.36 -4.70
C PHE A 82 8.23 -4.71 -3.99
N ASP A 83 8.54 -4.74 -2.70
CA ASP A 83 8.36 -5.91 -1.82
C ASP A 83 6.87 -6.13 -1.47
N GLY A 84 6.02 -5.97 -2.49
CA GLY A 84 4.57 -5.93 -2.44
C GLY A 84 4.04 -5.33 -3.73
N MET A 85 2.74 -5.09 -3.76
CA MET A 85 2.16 -4.11 -4.67
C MET A 85 1.86 -2.84 -3.86
N ASN A 86 2.51 -1.74 -4.23
CA ASN A 86 2.28 -0.44 -3.61
C ASN A 86 1.21 0.28 -4.44
N TYR A 87 0.11 0.65 -3.79
CA TYR A 87 -1.01 1.37 -4.39
C TYR A 87 -1.00 2.81 -3.90
N ARG A 88 -1.20 3.75 -4.82
CA ARG A 88 -1.51 5.14 -4.52
C ARG A 88 -2.91 5.44 -5.03
N LEU A 89 -3.86 5.50 -4.12
CA LEU A 89 -5.29 5.60 -4.41
C LEU A 89 -5.77 7.02 -4.16
N ALA A 90 -6.40 7.64 -5.15
CA ALA A 90 -7.29 8.78 -4.93
C ALA A 90 -8.68 8.23 -4.61
N LEU A 91 -9.28 8.69 -3.51
CA LEU A 91 -10.54 8.17 -3.04
C LEU A 91 -11.43 9.29 -2.52
N ASN A 92 -12.74 9.10 -2.68
CA ASN A 92 -13.72 9.97 -2.06
C ASN A 92 -14.12 9.37 -0.72
N THR A 93 -14.20 10.22 0.29
CA THR A 93 -14.73 9.92 1.62
C THR A 93 -15.84 10.90 1.95
N SER A 94 -16.61 10.59 2.99
CA SER A 94 -17.51 11.53 3.64
C SER A 94 -17.18 11.66 5.12
N SER A 95 -17.47 12.82 5.70
CA SER A 95 -17.42 12.99 7.15
C SER A 95 -18.54 13.91 7.65
N PRO A 96 -19.09 13.67 8.86
CA PRO A 96 -20.13 14.52 9.42
C PRO A 96 -19.64 15.94 9.67
N ILE A 97 -20.50 16.93 9.38
CA ILE A 97 -20.23 18.35 9.63
C ILE A 97 -21.01 18.81 10.86
N PRO A 98 -20.44 19.68 11.74
CA PRO A 98 -21.22 20.34 12.78
C PRO A 98 -22.39 21.12 12.18
N GLY A 99 -23.60 20.91 12.69
CA GLY A 99 -24.82 21.52 12.15
C GLY A 99 -25.60 20.64 11.15
N GLY A 100 -25.05 19.47 10.80
CA GLY A 100 -25.75 18.44 10.04
C GLY A 100 -25.26 18.27 8.60
N GLY A 101 -25.56 17.10 8.02
CA GLY A 101 -25.08 16.69 6.71
C GLY A 101 -23.67 16.08 6.75
N ASP A 102 -23.20 15.70 5.56
CA ASP A 102 -21.88 15.13 5.34
C ASP A 102 -21.10 15.98 4.34
N GLU A 103 -19.83 16.21 4.64
CA GLU A 103 -18.86 16.80 3.71
C GLU A 103 -18.18 15.67 2.93
N TYR A 104 -18.11 15.81 1.60
CA TYR A 104 -17.38 14.88 0.75
C TYR A 104 -15.96 15.38 0.51
N LEU A 105 -14.98 14.55 0.81
CA LEU A 105 -13.56 14.87 0.72
C LEU A 105 -12.89 14.03 -0.38
N ALA A 106 -11.91 14.63 -1.06
CA ALA A 106 -11.03 13.96 -2.01
C ALA A 106 -9.69 13.67 -1.31
N ASP A 107 -9.51 12.43 -0.89
CA ASP A 107 -8.35 11.98 -0.12
C ASP A 107 -7.38 11.17 -0.99
N THR A 108 -6.16 10.99 -0.48
CA THR A 108 -5.18 10.07 -1.07
C THR A 108 -4.71 9.08 -0.01
N ALA A 109 -4.75 7.78 -0.33
CA ALA A 109 -4.18 6.73 0.50
C ALA A 109 -3.06 6.02 -0.25
N GLN A 110 -1.94 5.77 0.44
CA GLN A 110 -0.92 4.85 -0.05
C GLN A 110 -0.95 3.57 0.76
N VAL A 111 -1.07 2.43 0.07
CA VAL A 111 -1.26 1.12 0.66
C VAL A 111 -0.23 0.16 0.10
N LEU A 112 0.49 -0.54 0.95
CA LEU A 112 1.34 -1.66 0.56
C LEU A 112 0.57 -2.96 0.78
N ASP A 113 0.27 -3.65 -0.30
CA ASP A 113 -0.40 -4.96 -0.31
C ASP A 113 0.64 -6.06 -0.51
N GLN A 114 0.65 -7.04 0.40
CA GLN A 114 1.55 -8.19 0.39
C GLN A 114 0.67 -9.44 0.52
N ASP A 115 -0.04 -9.75 -0.56
CA ASP A 115 -1.00 -10.83 -0.66
C ASP A 115 -0.40 -12.20 -0.31
N TRP A 116 0.86 -12.46 -0.69
CA TRP A 116 1.58 -13.70 -0.38
C TRP A 116 1.78 -13.97 1.13
N ILE A 117 1.62 -12.96 1.99
CA ILE A 117 1.59 -13.11 3.46
C ILE A 117 0.26 -12.64 4.08
N ASN A 118 -0.77 -12.39 3.27
CA ASN A 118 -2.07 -11.85 3.71
C ASN A 118 -1.94 -10.57 4.56
N SER A 119 -0.98 -9.71 4.21
CA SER A 119 -0.68 -8.47 4.93
C SER A 119 -1.00 -7.26 4.07
N CYS A 120 -1.58 -6.23 4.69
CA CYS A 120 -1.82 -4.94 4.07
C CYS A 120 -1.38 -3.86 5.05
N LYS A 121 -0.69 -2.83 4.56
CA LYS A 121 -0.16 -1.74 5.40
C LYS A 121 -0.55 -0.39 4.82
N LEU A 122 -1.14 0.47 5.67
CA LEU A 122 -1.36 1.86 5.34
C LEU A 122 -0.03 2.59 5.48
N VAL A 123 0.54 2.98 4.34
CA VAL A 123 1.83 3.68 4.27
C VAL A 123 1.64 5.16 4.57
N SER A 124 0.62 5.77 3.97
CA SER A 124 0.23 7.15 4.24
C SER A 124 -1.24 7.40 3.92
N PHE A 125 -1.80 8.43 4.55
CA PHE A 125 -3.15 8.91 4.26
C PHE A 125 -3.14 10.44 4.33
N ILE A 126 -3.56 11.08 3.24
CA ILE A 126 -3.61 12.53 3.09
C ILE A 126 -5.07 12.91 2.92
N LEU A 127 -5.60 13.67 3.88
CA LEU A 127 -6.94 14.22 3.80
C LEU A 127 -6.98 15.36 2.76
N GLY A 128 -8.01 15.38 1.93
CA GLY A 128 -8.34 16.50 1.06
C GLY A 128 -8.61 17.77 1.86
N LYS A 129 -8.11 18.91 1.39
CA LYS A 129 -8.37 20.20 2.06
C LYS A 129 -9.77 20.73 1.74
N GLN A 130 -10.64 20.73 2.74
CA GLN A 130 -11.40 21.93 3.18
C GLN A 130 -11.72 21.91 4.70
N ARG A 131 -10.79 21.43 5.54
CA ARG A 131 -10.82 21.74 6.99
C ARG A 131 -10.18 23.11 7.27
N GLU A 132 -10.89 24.15 6.89
CA GLU A 132 -10.68 25.53 7.34
C GLU A 132 -12.09 25.99 7.68
N ILE A 133 -12.59 25.91 8.93
CA ILE A 133 -12.40 26.76 10.11
C ILE A 133 -13.09 25.99 11.27
N LEU A 134 -12.57 25.81 12.49
CA LEU A 134 -12.77 26.69 13.66
C LEU A 134 -12.11 26.04 14.90
N TYR A 135 -10.88 26.45 15.25
CA TYR A 135 -10.40 26.41 16.65
C TYR A 135 -9.52 27.64 16.92
N GLN A 136 -10.05 28.82 16.63
CA GLN A 136 -9.43 30.09 17.05
C GLN A 136 -10.23 30.85 18.10
N LEU A 137 -11.12 30.19 18.86
CA LEU A 137 -11.66 30.81 20.08
C LEU A 137 -12.04 29.72 21.10
N LYS A 138 -11.06 29.32 21.92
CA LYS A 138 -11.36 28.96 23.31
C LYS A 138 -11.06 30.21 24.13
N ILE A 139 -12.13 30.92 24.50
CA ILE A 139 -12.10 31.98 25.51
C ILE A 139 -11.88 31.30 26.87
#